data_AF-A0A848ZKA3-F1
#
_entry.id   AF-A0A848ZKA3-F1
#
_cell.length_a   1.000
_cell.length_b   1.000
_cell.length_c   1.000
_cell.angle_alpha   90.00
_cell.angle_beta   90.00
_cell.angle_gamma   90.00
#
_symmetry.space_group_name_H-M   'P 1'
#
loop_
_entity.id
_entity.type
_entity.pdbx_description
1 polymer ?
#
loop_
_entity_poly.entity_id
_entity_poly.type
_entity_poly.pdbx_seq_one_letter_code
_entity_poly.pdbx_strand_id
1 'polypeptide(L)'
;SYTAEALDILKGKKNRIILVQNDIDLPKTTVRSCLNGVLVQDKDEKTDALADLSNATNKKPTERELEDLIFASKLCKHTKSNTIVLAKNKQLCASGTGQTSRVDALNQAIHKAQSFDFDLNGAVLASDAFFPFPDCVEIAHKSGITSVIQPGGSIKDQLSIDYCNENDIAMVMTGTRHFKH
;
A
#
# COMPACT_ATOMS: atom_id res chain seq x y z
N SER A 1 20.34 -3.75 -16.51
CA SER A 1 21.24 -4.41 -17.48
C SER A 1 21.03 -5.92 -17.39
N TYR A 2 21.54 -6.69 -18.35
CA TYR A 2 21.49 -8.16 -18.34
C TYR A 2 22.90 -8.69 -18.55
N THR A 3 23.23 -9.83 -17.93
CA THR A 3 24.41 -10.60 -18.36
C THR A 3 24.11 -11.29 -19.69
N ALA A 4 25.16 -11.70 -20.40
CA ALA A 4 25.01 -12.40 -21.67
C ALA A 4 24.24 -13.72 -21.50
N GLU A 5 24.57 -14.48 -20.46
CA GLU A 5 23.97 -15.77 -20.14
C GLU A 5 22.48 -15.64 -19.82
N ALA A 6 22.10 -14.59 -19.07
CA ALA A 6 20.70 -14.31 -18.78
C ALA A 6 19.93 -13.98 -20.07
N LEU A 7 20.53 -13.18 -20.96
CA LEU A 7 19.89 -12.77 -22.21
C LEU A 7 19.60 -13.96 -23.13
N ASP A 8 20.52 -14.93 -23.20
CA ASP A 8 20.33 -16.16 -23.99
C ASP A 8 19.15 -16.98 -23.50
N ILE A 9 19.02 -17.15 -22.17
CA ILE A 9 17.88 -17.84 -21.56
C ILE A 9 16.57 -17.09 -21.85
N LEU A 10 16.57 -15.75 -21.68
CA LEU A 10 15.37 -14.93 -21.88
C LEU A 10 14.87 -14.97 -23.34
N LYS A 11 15.80 -15.02 -24.32
CA LYS A 11 15.48 -15.09 -25.77
C LYS A 11 14.85 -16.41 -26.21
N GLY A 12 14.88 -17.46 -25.37
CA GLY A 12 14.27 -18.75 -25.68
C GLY A 12 12.74 -18.72 -25.88
N LYS A 13 12.05 -17.65 -25.49
CA LYS A 13 10.60 -17.47 -25.71
C LYS A 13 10.34 -16.40 -26.79
N LYS A 14 9.79 -16.82 -27.94
CA LYS A 14 9.56 -15.96 -29.12
C LYS A 14 8.81 -14.65 -28.84
N ASN A 15 7.85 -14.65 -27.91
CA ASN A 15 6.99 -13.49 -27.65
C ASN A 15 7.44 -12.65 -26.44
N ARG A 16 8.62 -12.90 -25.87
CA ARG A 16 9.12 -12.16 -24.70
C ARG A 16 9.72 -10.82 -25.14
N ILE A 17 9.18 -9.73 -24.61
CA ILE A 17 9.76 -8.39 -24.79
C ILE A 17 10.85 -8.19 -23.74
N ILE A 18 12.07 -7.87 -24.19
CA ILE A 18 13.22 -7.61 -23.33
C ILE A 18 13.60 -6.14 -23.52
N LEU A 19 13.50 -5.35 -22.45
CA LEU A 19 13.77 -3.91 -22.48
C LEU A 19 15.06 -3.61 -21.70
N VAL A 20 15.86 -2.69 -22.24
CA VAL A 20 16.95 -2.05 -21.52
C VAL A 20 16.47 -0.64 -21.18
N GLN A 21 16.46 -0.32 -19.89
CA GLN A 21 16.14 1.02 -19.43
C GLN A 21 17.33 1.93 -19.72
N ASN A 22 17.10 2.95 -20.55
CA ASN A 22 18.07 4.00 -20.80
C ASN A 22 18.06 4.99 -19.63
N ASP A 23 19.22 5.58 -19.37
CA ASP A 23 19.34 6.68 -18.42
C ASP A 23 18.82 7.96 -19.07
N ILE A 24 17.69 8.47 -18.57
CA ILE A 24 17.02 9.67 -19.08
C ILE A 24 16.46 10.48 -17.92
N ASP A 25 16.44 11.80 -18.10
CA ASP A 25 15.74 12.68 -17.17
C ASP A 25 14.23 12.43 -17.24
N LEU A 26 13.64 12.07 -16.10
CA LEU A 26 12.21 11.83 -16.00
C LEU A 26 11.45 13.17 -15.90
N PRO A 27 10.26 13.29 -16.51
CA PRO A 27 9.46 14.51 -16.40
C PRO A 27 9.04 14.71 -14.95
N LYS A 28 9.00 15.96 -14.48
CA LYS A 28 8.60 16.31 -13.10
C LYS A 28 7.09 16.43 -12.93
N THR A 29 6.36 16.57 -14.02
CA THR A 29 4.90 16.69 -14.05
C THR A 29 4.25 15.45 -14.64
N THR A 30 2.95 15.30 -14.38
CA THR A 30 2.06 14.32 -15.02
C THR A 30 0.97 15.05 -15.77
N VAL A 31 0.61 14.51 -16.94
CA VAL A 31 -0.44 15.04 -17.80
C VAL A 31 -1.54 14.00 -17.95
N ARG A 32 -2.80 14.39 -17.74
CA ARG A 32 -3.98 13.55 -17.95
C ARG A 32 -4.93 14.24 -18.91
N SER A 33 -5.38 13.56 -19.96
CA SER A 33 -6.39 14.07 -20.87
C SER A 33 -7.77 14.14 -20.20
N CYS A 34 -8.52 15.19 -20.49
CA CYS A 34 -9.93 15.34 -20.12
C CYS A 34 -10.75 15.80 -21.34
N LEU A 35 -12.09 15.79 -21.24
CA LEU A 35 -12.93 16.31 -22.30
C LEU A 35 -12.55 17.77 -22.56
N ASN A 36 -12.19 18.07 -23.81
CA ASN A 36 -11.77 19.39 -24.29
C ASN A 36 -10.45 19.93 -23.69
N GLY A 37 -9.57 19.10 -23.12
CA GLY A 37 -8.29 19.61 -22.63
C GLY A 37 -7.37 18.60 -21.94
N VAL A 38 -6.47 19.13 -21.12
CA VAL A 38 -5.52 18.37 -20.29
C VAL A 38 -5.43 18.97 -18.90
N LEU A 39 -5.20 18.10 -17.91
CA LEU A 39 -4.81 18.44 -16.56
C LEU A 39 -3.31 18.19 -16.40
N VAL A 40 -2.61 19.13 -15.79
CA VAL A 40 -1.18 19.03 -15.48
C VAL A 40 -0.98 19.22 -13.98
N GLN A 41 -0.22 18.32 -13.36
CA GLN A 41 0.13 18.40 -11.93
C GLN A 41 1.56 17.93 -11.72
N ASP A 42 2.18 18.34 -10.60
CA ASP A 42 3.45 17.78 -10.17
C ASP A 42 3.33 16.27 -9.90
N LYS A 43 4.44 15.55 -10.09
CA LYS A 43 4.51 14.15 -9.65
C LYS A 43 4.49 14.08 -8.14
N ASP A 44 3.80 13.06 -7.65
CA ASP A 44 3.97 12.64 -6.27
C ASP A 44 5.35 11.97 -6.11
N GLU A 45 6.33 12.74 -5.65
CA GLU A 45 7.70 12.26 -5.36
C GLU A 45 7.87 11.80 -3.89
N LYS A 46 6.94 12.16 -3.00
CA LYS A 46 7.02 11.82 -1.58
C LYS A 46 6.88 10.32 -1.37
N THR A 47 7.85 9.70 -0.72
CA THR A 47 7.78 8.30 -0.32
C THR A 47 7.87 8.24 1.19
N ASP A 48 6.89 7.61 1.83
CA ASP A 48 6.89 7.48 3.29
C ASP A 48 8.16 6.77 3.78
N ALA A 49 8.74 7.34 4.83
CA ALA A 49 9.90 6.81 5.53
C ALA A 49 9.63 6.74 7.04
N LEU A 50 10.49 6.02 7.77
CA LEU A 50 10.35 5.88 9.23
C LEU A 50 10.30 7.23 9.96
N ALA A 51 11.01 8.25 9.46
CA ALA A 51 11.03 9.59 10.03
C ALA A 51 9.70 10.35 9.86
N ASP A 52 8.82 9.89 8.97
CA ASP A 52 7.50 10.49 8.73
C ASP A 52 6.41 9.89 9.63
N LEU A 53 6.70 8.78 10.31
CA LEU A 53 5.70 8.02 11.05
C LEU A 53 5.48 8.61 12.45
N SER A 54 4.21 8.80 12.81
CA SER A 54 3.78 9.03 14.19
C SER A 54 3.00 7.82 14.71
N ASN A 55 3.28 7.40 15.95
CA ASN A 55 2.51 6.33 16.59
C ASN A 55 1.15 6.89 17.02
N ALA A 56 0.06 6.28 16.55
CA ALA A 56 -1.29 6.67 16.92
C ALA A 56 -1.84 5.86 18.11
N THR A 57 -1.31 4.65 18.33
CA THR A 57 -1.76 3.69 19.36
C THR A 57 -0.74 3.49 20.48
N ASN A 58 -1.20 2.92 21.59
CA ASN A 58 -0.38 2.54 22.74
C ASN A 58 0.64 1.46 22.36
N LYS A 59 0.21 0.43 21.64
CA LYS A 59 1.10 -0.57 21.06
C LYS A 59 1.89 0.05 19.92
N LYS A 60 3.20 -0.16 19.94
CA LYS A 60 4.12 0.24 18.87
C LYS A 60 4.37 -0.94 17.94
N PRO A 61 4.51 -0.72 16.62
CA PRO A 61 4.92 -1.78 15.73
C PRO A 61 6.35 -2.21 16.06
N THR A 62 6.64 -3.49 15.87
CA THR A 62 8.01 -4.02 15.92
C THR A 62 8.85 -3.49 14.76
N GLU A 63 10.17 -3.62 14.83
CA GLU A 63 11.06 -3.22 13.72
C GLU A 63 10.70 -3.91 12.39
N ARG A 64 10.36 -5.20 12.43
CA ARG A 64 9.91 -5.96 11.25
C ARG A 64 8.59 -5.41 10.70
N GLU A 65 7.63 -5.11 11.56
CA GLU A 65 6.36 -4.52 11.14
C GLU A 65 6.57 -3.12 10.55
N LEU A 66 7.46 -2.30 11.12
CA LEU A 66 7.81 -1.00 10.53
C LEU A 66 8.39 -1.12 9.12
N GLU A 67 9.28 -2.08 8.88
CA GLU A 67 9.81 -2.35 7.54
C GLU A 67 8.70 -2.77 6.56
N ASP A 68 7.80 -3.66 7.01
CA ASP A 68 6.68 -4.14 6.21
C ASP A 68 5.64 -3.04 5.94
N LEU A 69 5.38 -2.15 6.90
CA LEU A 69 4.46 -1.01 6.76
C LEU A 69 4.99 -0.01 5.73
N ILE A 70 6.27 0.33 5.77
CA ILE A 70 6.90 1.21 4.77
C ILE A 70 6.90 0.53 3.39
N PHE A 71 7.17 -0.78 3.33
CA PHE A 71 7.06 -1.55 2.09
C PHE A 71 5.64 -1.51 1.54
N ALA A 72 4.63 -1.76 2.37
CA ALA A 72 3.22 -1.74 1.99
C ALA A 72 2.74 -0.35 1.55
N SER A 73 3.17 0.72 2.24
CA SER A 73 2.81 2.10 1.84
C SER A 73 3.38 2.47 0.46
N LYS A 74 4.62 2.06 0.16
CA LYS A 74 5.22 2.22 -1.17
C LYS A 74 4.37 1.54 -2.26
N LEU A 75 3.84 0.36 -1.99
CA LEU A 75 2.94 -0.32 -2.91
C LEU A 75 1.63 0.47 -3.08
N CYS A 76 1.00 0.91 -1.98
CA CYS A 76 -0.22 1.71 -1.99
C CYS A 76 -0.11 2.97 -2.87
N LYS A 77 1.01 3.70 -2.76
CA LYS A 77 1.29 4.89 -3.55
C LYS A 77 1.21 4.64 -5.07
N HIS A 78 1.59 3.44 -5.52
CA HIS A 78 1.68 3.15 -6.95
C HIS A 78 0.42 2.47 -7.53
N THR A 79 -0.50 2.03 -6.69
CA THR A 79 -1.78 1.38 -7.04
C THR A 79 -2.94 2.36 -7.16
N LYS A 80 -4.05 1.93 -7.76
CA LYS A 80 -5.23 2.78 -8.03
C LYS A 80 -6.15 2.88 -6.81
N SER A 81 -6.50 4.08 -6.39
CA SER A 81 -7.37 4.35 -5.25
C SER A 81 -8.83 3.91 -5.51
N ASN A 82 -9.59 3.53 -4.48
CA ASN A 82 -9.11 3.29 -3.12
C ASN A 82 -8.34 1.96 -3.04
N THR A 83 -7.21 1.94 -2.32
CA THR A 83 -6.37 0.74 -2.19
C THR A 83 -6.18 0.30 -0.75
N ILE A 84 -6.21 -1.01 -0.55
CA ILE A 84 -5.68 -1.69 0.63
C ILE A 84 -4.59 -2.67 0.19
N VAL A 85 -3.41 -2.61 0.81
CA VAL A 85 -2.31 -3.54 0.62
C VAL A 85 -2.08 -4.33 1.90
N LEU A 86 -1.99 -5.66 1.76
CA LEU A 86 -1.59 -6.58 2.82
C LEU A 86 -0.18 -7.10 2.52
N ALA A 87 0.74 -6.95 3.47
CA ALA A 87 2.13 -7.38 3.29
C ALA A 87 2.68 -8.07 4.55
N LYS A 88 3.67 -8.93 4.35
CA LYS A 88 4.39 -9.62 5.42
C LYS A 88 5.78 -9.96 4.90
N ASN A 89 6.83 -9.70 5.66
CA ASN A 89 8.22 -10.03 5.30
C ASN A 89 8.71 -9.42 3.98
N LYS A 90 8.36 -8.16 3.74
CA LYS A 90 8.61 -7.43 2.49
C LYS A 90 8.05 -8.14 1.25
N GLN A 91 7.02 -8.96 1.44
CA GLN A 91 6.26 -9.62 0.39
C GLN A 91 4.84 -9.08 0.38
N LEU A 92 4.35 -8.74 -0.83
CA LEU A 92 2.94 -8.47 -1.05
C LEU A 92 2.17 -9.79 -0.91
N CYS A 93 1.28 -9.89 0.07
CA CYS A 93 0.36 -11.02 0.20
C CYS A 93 -0.80 -10.84 -0.80
N ALA A 94 -1.46 -9.69 -0.75
CA ALA A 94 -2.52 -9.31 -1.68
C ALA A 94 -2.83 -7.82 -1.60
N SER A 95 -3.54 -7.32 -2.62
CA SER A 95 -4.10 -5.98 -2.61
C SER A 95 -5.50 -5.95 -3.22
N GLY A 96 -6.33 -5.05 -2.71
CA GLY A 96 -7.58 -4.65 -3.36
C GLY A 96 -7.40 -3.22 -3.86
N THR A 97 -7.65 -2.98 -5.14
CA THR A 97 -7.34 -1.72 -5.79
C THR A 97 -8.52 -1.24 -6.63
N GLY A 98 -8.73 0.08 -6.73
CA GLY A 98 -9.73 0.68 -7.61
C GLY A 98 -11.17 0.51 -7.12
N GLN A 99 -11.38 0.25 -5.84
CA GLN A 99 -12.72 0.05 -5.28
C GLN A 99 -13.38 1.37 -4.87
N THR A 100 -14.71 1.40 -4.94
CA THR A 100 -15.54 2.52 -4.47
C THR A 100 -15.51 2.63 -2.94
N SER A 101 -15.41 1.51 -2.22
CA SER A 101 -15.25 1.45 -0.76
C SER A 101 -13.94 0.77 -0.36
N ARG A 102 -13.34 1.21 0.73
CA ARG A 102 -12.13 0.58 1.29
C ARG A 102 -12.41 -0.74 2.00
N VAL A 103 -13.61 -0.91 2.53
CA VAL A 103 -14.06 -2.21 3.04
C VAL A 103 -14.08 -3.24 1.92
N ASP A 104 -14.55 -2.86 0.72
CA ASP A 104 -14.54 -3.75 -0.45
C ASP A 104 -13.11 -4.06 -0.92
N ALA A 105 -12.22 -3.05 -0.93
CA ALA A 105 -10.81 -3.26 -1.23
C ALA A 105 -10.15 -4.24 -0.23
N LEU A 106 -10.42 -4.07 1.07
CA LEU A 106 -9.91 -4.96 2.11
C LEU A 106 -10.44 -6.39 1.94
N ASN A 107 -11.75 -6.57 1.76
CA ASN A 107 -12.37 -7.89 1.56
C ASN A 107 -11.81 -8.60 0.33
N GLN A 108 -11.59 -7.87 -0.77
CA GLN A 108 -10.94 -8.42 -1.96
C GLN A 108 -9.49 -8.84 -1.69
N ALA A 109 -8.72 -8.03 -0.96
CA ALA A 109 -7.35 -8.35 -0.59
C ALA A 109 -7.29 -9.62 0.28
N ILE A 110 -8.15 -9.71 1.31
CA ILE A 110 -8.22 -10.88 2.21
C ILE A 110 -8.60 -12.13 1.43
N HIS A 111 -9.68 -12.09 0.64
CA HIS A 111 -10.13 -13.23 -0.15
C HIS A 111 -9.05 -13.69 -1.14
N LYS A 112 -8.37 -12.74 -1.79
CA LYS A 112 -7.26 -13.05 -2.70
C LYS A 112 -6.11 -13.70 -1.95
N ALA A 113 -5.67 -13.14 -0.81
CA ALA A 113 -4.60 -13.71 -0.01
C ALA A 113 -4.91 -15.16 0.40
N GLN A 114 -6.13 -15.41 0.88
CA GLN A 114 -6.59 -16.74 1.27
C GLN A 114 -6.64 -17.71 0.09
N SER A 115 -7.10 -17.29 -1.09
CA SER A 115 -7.14 -18.15 -2.29
C SER A 115 -5.74 -18.55 -2.83
N PHE A 116 -4.69 -17.87 -2.38
CA PHE A 116 -3.29 -18.18 -2.68
C PHE A 116 -2.55 -18.76 -1.47
N ASP A 117 -3.28 -19.17 -0.43
CA ASP A 117 -2.76 -19.78 0.80
C ASP A 117 -1.74 -18.89 1.55
N PHE A 118 -1.86 -17.57 1.45
CA PHE A 118 -1.05 -16.65 2.24
C PHE A 118 -1.53 -16.60 3.70
N ASP A 119 -0.62 -16.86 4.64
CA ASP A 119 -0.85 -16.68 6.07
C ASP A 119 -0.77 -15.21 6.49
N LEU A 120 -1.93 -14.62 6.77
CA LEU A 120 -2.08 -13.23 7.18
C LEU A 120 -1.81 -12.97 8.68
N ASN A 121 -1.60 -13.99 9.51
CA ASN A 121 -1.33 -13.78 10.93
C ASN A 121 0.01 -13.05 11.13
N GLY A 122 0.00 -11.87 11.75
CA GLY A 122 1.18 -11.02 11.89
C GLY A 122 1.55 -10.27 10.61
N ALA A 123 0.67 -10.21 9.61
CA ALA A 123 0.83 -9.33 8.46
C ALA A 123 0.43 -7.89 8.81
N VAL A 124 0.83 -6.95 7.95
CA VAL A 124 0.53 -5.53 8.09
C VAL A 124 -0.42 -5.07 7.00
N LEU A 125 -1.14 -3.97 7.26
CA LEU A 125 -2.04 -3.33 6.32
C LEU A 125 -1.58 -1.89 6.03
N ALA A 126 -1.57 -1.51 4.76
CA ALA A 126 -1.46 -0.11 4.34
C ALA A 126 -2.70 0.36 3.60
N SER A 127 -3.10 1.61 3.86
CA SER A 127 -4.17 2.32 3.15
C SER A 127 -3.63 3.61 2.56
N ASP A 128 -4.01 3.93 1.33
CA ASP A 128 -3.62 5.16 0.64
C ASP A 128 -4.34 6.42 1.18
N ALA A 129 -5.43 6.23 1.92
CA ALA A 129 -6.26 7.27 2.53
C ALA A 129 -6.72 6.92 3.96
N PHE A 130 -7.20 7.91 4.71
CA PHE A 130 -7.59 7.76 6.13
C PHE A 130 -8.83 6.88 6.34
N PHE A 131 -8.96 6.12 7.44
CA PHE A 131 -10.18 5.36 7.78
C PHE A 131 -11.33 6.26 8.30
N PRO A 132 -12.54 6.22 7.69
CA PRO A 132 -13.65 7.04 8.13
C PRO A 132 -14.39 6.41 9.33
N PHE A 133 -14.22 5.10 9.51
CA PHE A 133 -14.86 4.25 10.51
C PHE A 133 -13.90 3.10 10.89
N PRO A 134 -14.10 2.45 12.05
CA PRO A 134 -13.21 1.37 12.51
C PRO A 134 -13.39 0.03 11.78
N ASP A 135 -14.42 -0.10 10.94
CA ASP A 135 -14.78 -1.33 10.23
C ASP A 135 -13.61 -1.98 9.47
N CYS A 136 -12.80 -1.18 8.78
CA CYS A 136 -11.62 -1.67 8.06
C CYS A 136 -10.59 -2.27 9.01
N VAL A 137 -10.33 -1.63 10.15
CA VAL A 137 -9.36 -2.11 11.14
C VAL A 137 -9.89 -3.36 11.84
N GLU A 138 -11.19 -3.41 12.13
CA GLU A 138 -11.85 -4.57 12.72
C GLU A 138 -11.77 -5.80 11.82
N ILE A 139 -12.09 -5.66 10.53
CA ILE A 139 -12.01 -6.75 9.56
C ILE A 139 -10.57 -7.22 9.38
N ALA A 140 -9.62 -6.28 9.32
CA ALA A 140 -8.19 -6.59 9.19
C ALA A 140 -7.68 -7.38 10.40
N HIS A 141 -8.01 -6.95 11.61
CA HIS A 141 -7.66 -7.62 12.85
C HIS A 141 -8.16 -9.07 12.88
N LYS A 142 -9.45 -9.28 12.58
CA LYS A 142 -10.07 -10.62 12.53
C LYS A 142 -9.42 -11.53 11.47
N SER A 143 -8.70 -10.95 10.52
CA SER A 143 -7.95 -11.67 9.48
C SER A 143 -6.47 -11.90 9.83
N GLY A 144 -6.03 -11.50 11.03
CA GLY A 144 -4.67 -11.73 11.53
C GLY A 144 -3.72 -10.53 11.38
N ILE A 145 -4.19 -9.37 10.90
CA ILE A 145 -3.35 -8.17 10.77
C ILE A 145 -3.02 -7.61 12.16
N THR A 146 -1.74 -7.32 12.40
CA THR A 146 -1.24 -6.82 13.70
C THR A 146 -0.81 -5.37 13.71
N SER A 147 -0.60 -4.78 12.52
CA SER A 147 -0.14 -3.40 12.37
C SER A 147 -0.75 -2.72 11.14
N VAL A 148 -1.04 -1.43 11.26
CA VAL A 148 -1.72 -0.61 10.23
C VAL A 148 -0.99 0.71 9.99
N ILE A 149 -0.84 1.11 8.71
CA ILE A 149 -0.35 2.43 8.30
C ILE A 149 -1.41 3.16 7.48
N GLN A 150 -1.67 4.42 7.83
CA GLN A 150 -2.59 5.29 7.08
C GLN A 150 -2.13 6.77 7.15
N PRO A 151 -2.68 7.67 6.32
CA PRO A 151 -2.35 9.09 6.41
C PRO A 151 -2.88 9.78 7.68
N GLY A 152 -4.05 9.37 8.18
CA GLY A 152 -4.83 10.12 9.17
C GLY A 152 -5.52 11.36 8.57
N GLY A 153 -6.24 12.11 9.42
CA GLY A 153 -6.98 13.32 9.04
C GLY A 153 -8.51 13.16 9.04
N SER A 154 -9.04 12.04 9.54
CA SER A 154 -10.47 11.85 9.74
C SER A 154 -10.93 12.54 11.02
N ILE A 155 -12.10 13.19 10.99
CA ILE A 155 -12.77 13.65 12.23
C ILE A 155 -13.05 12.46 13.19
N LYS A 156 -13.10 11.25 12.63
CA LYS A 156 -13.38 10.00 13.35
C LYS A 156 -12.17 9.08 13.52
N ASP A 157 -10.95 9.59 13.33
CA ASP A 157 -9.72 8.78 13.48
C ASP A 157 -9.67 8.08 14.84
N GLN A 158 -10.14 8.77 15.90
CA GLN A 158 -10.16 8.25 17.26
C GLN A 158 -10.90 6.91 17.36
N LEU A 159 -11.98 6.69 16.61
CA LEU A 159 -12.72 5.41 16.64
C LEU A 159 -11.86 4.23 16.19
N SER A 160 -10.99 4.44 15.19
CA SER A 160 -10.09 3.40 14.70
C SER A 160 -8.89 3.22 15.63
N ILE A 161 -8.41 4.30 16.23
CA ILE A 161 -7.33 4.26 17.23
C ILE A 161 -7.78 3.52 18.49
N ASP A 162 -8.99 3.80 18.99
CA ASP A 162 -9.57 3.15 20.16
C ASP A 162 -9.71 1.65 19.92
N TYR A 163 -10.29 1.26 18.78
CA TYR A 163 -10.40 -0.16 18.41
C TYR A 163 -9.01 -0.83 18.38
N CYS A 164 -8.01 -0.19 17.78
CA CYS A 164 -6.64 -0.72 17.78
C CYS A 164 -6.07 -0.89 19.20
N ASN A 165 -6.26 0.12 20.06
CA ASN A 165 -5.77 0.08 21.44
C ASN A 165 -6.44 -1.03 22.26
N GLU A 166 -7.75 -1.21 22.10
CA GLU A 166 -8.52 -2.27 22.79
C GLU A 166 -8.13 -3.68 22.35
N ASN A 167 -7.55 -3.84 21.15
CA ASN A 167 -7.23 -5.13 20.55
C ASN A 167 -5.72 -5.35 20.32
N ASP A 168 -4.86 -4.55 20.96
CA ASP A 168 -3.40 -4.64 20.81
C ASP A 168 -2.94 -4.66 19.34
N ILE A 169 -3.46 -3.74 18.53
CA ILE A 169 -3.04 -3.51 17.14
C ILE A 169 -2.23 -2.23 17.10
N ALA A 170 -1.08 -2.26 16.43
CA ALA A 170 -0.31 -1.04 16.24
C ALA A 170 -0.86 -0.23 15.06
N MET A 171 -0.96 1.09 15.21
CA MET A 171 -1.28 2.01 14.13
C MET A 171 -0.24 3.13 14.07
N VAL A 172 0.25 3.41 12.86
CA VAL A 172 1.08 4.57 12.57
C VAL A 172 0.42 5.47 11.53
N MET A 173 0.66 6.77 11.65
CA MET A 173 0.18 7.79 10.72
C MET A 173 1.32 8.44 9.96
N THR A 174 1.11 8.76 8.67
CA THR A 174 2.13 9.39 7.80
C THR A 174 1.87 10.87 7.54
N GLY A 175 0.64 11.34 7.74
CA GLY A 175 0.20 12.68 7.34
C GLY A 175 0.17 12.93 5.83
N THR A 176 0.51 11.94 4.99
CA THR A 176 0.63 12.09 3.54
C THR A 176 -0.35 11.15 2.83
N ARG A 177 -1.23 11.70 1.98
CA ARG A 177 -2.18 10.92 1.18
C ARG A 177 -1.67 10.70 -0.24
N HIS A 178 -1.55 9.44 -0.66
CA HIS A 178 -1.08 9.05 -2.00
C HIS A 178 -2.23 8.62 -2.93
N PHE A 179 -3.17 9.52 -3.20
CA PHE A 179 -4.35 9.20 -4.03
C PHE A 179 -4.00 9.10 -5.53
N LYS A 180 -4.49 8.06 -6.21
CA LYS A 180 -4.22 7.80 -7.63
C LYS A 180 -5.43 7.25 -8.36
N HIS A 181 -5.98 8.03 -9.28
CA HIS A 181 -6.95 7.60 -10.29
C HIS A 181 -6.29 6.75 -11.36
#